data_AF-A0A9D7SI31-F1
#
_entry.id   AF-A0A9D7SI31-F1
#
_cell.length_a   1.000
_cell.length_b   1.000
_cell.length_c   1.000
_cell.angle_alpha   90.00
_cell.angle_beta   90.00
_cell.angle_gamma   90.00
#
_symmetry.space_group_name_H-M   'P 1'
#
loop_
_entity.id
_entity.type
_entity.pdbx_description
1 polymer ?
#
loop_
_entity_poly.entity_id
_entity_poly.type
_entity_poly.pdbx_seq_one_letter_code
_entity_poly.pdbx_strand_id
1 'polypeptide(L)' 'MPPGNQRSKTPVKVIEKTTAEACLAIAQGVQHTRHLAGDAAGSEAARKVARIIQEEFLGPRDPIHRRERLLCEGCDP' A
#
# COMPACT_ATOMS: atom_id res chain seq x y z
N MET A 1 -41.75 -20.41 -12.63
CA MET A 1 -40.47 -19.68 -12.78
C MET A 1 -39.49 -20.21 -11.74
N PRO A 2 -38.29 -20.68 -12.10
CA PRO A 2 -37.31 -21.08 -11.09
C PRO A 2 -36.67 -19.83 -10.47
N PRO A 3 -36.33 -19.86 -9.16
CA PRO A 3 -35.66 -18.75 -8.49
C PRO A 3 -34.27 -18.56 -9.10
N GLY A 4 -34.00 -17.33 -9.53
CA GLY A 4 -32.79 -16.94 -10.22
C GLY A 4 -31.54 -17.27 -9.40
N ASN A 5 -30.56 -17.84 -10.08
CA ASN A 5 -29.23 -18.13 -9.57
C ASN A 5 -28.62 -16.82 -9.04
N GLN A 6 -28.64 -16.61 -7.72
CA GLN A 6 -27.93 -15.49 -7.09
C GLN A 6 -26.45 -15.69 -7.37
N ARG A 7 -25.88 -14.89 -8.28
CA ARG A 7 -24.44 -14.81 -8.49
C ARG A 7 -23.80 -14.55 -7.13
N SER A 8 -23.19 -15.58 -6.55
CA SER A 8 -22.34 -15.47 -5.38
C SER A 8 -21.28 -14.41 -5.68
N LYS A 9 -21.39 -13.24 -5.04
CA LYS A 9 -20.35 -12.21 -5.10
C LYS A 9 -19.04 -12.89 -4.70
N THR A 10 -18.04 -12.78 -5.56
CA THR A 10 -16.69 -13.24 -5.29
C THR A 10 -16.29 -12.74 -3.90
N PRO A 11 -15.82 -13.60 -2.97
CA PRO A 11 -15.45 -13.15 -1.65
C PRO A 11 -14.39 -12.07 -1.80
N VAL A 12 -14.72 -10.85 -1.37
CA VAL A 12 -13.76 -9.76 -1.27
C VAL A 12 -12.70 -10.25 -0.30
N LYS A 13 -11.48 -10.48 -0.78
CA LYS A 13 -10.35 -10.80 0.09
C LYS A 13 -10.10 -9.58 0.97
N VAL A 14 -10.63 -9.61 2.19
CA VAL A 14 -10.36 -8.58 3.19
C VAL A 14 -8.94 -8.84 3.68
N ILE A 15 -8.02 -8.00 3.26
CA ILE A 15 -6.64 -7.98 3.78
C ILE A 15 -6.64 -6.98 4.93
N GLU A 16 -6.00 -7.34 6.05
CA GLU A 16 -5.84 -6.41 7.17
C GLU A 16 -5.04 -5.18 6.71
N LYS A 17 -5.46 -3.98 7.15
CA LYS A 17 -4.80 -2.71 6.81
C LYS A 17 -3.31 -2.74 7.13
N THR A 18 -2.93 -3.33 8.27
CA THR A 18 -1.54 -3.52 8.71
C THR A 18 -0.72 -4.33 7.71
N THR A 19 -1.32 -5.36 7.11
CA THR A 19 -0.68 -6.18 6.08
C THR A 19 -0.49 -5.38 4.79
N ALA A 20 -1.48 -4.58 4.38
CA ALA A 20 -1.35 -3.70 3.22
C ALA A 20 -0.26 -2.63 3.42
N GLU A 21 -0.16 -2.05 4.62
CA GLU A 21 0.89 -1.09 4.98
C GLU A 21 2.29 -1.74 4.97
N ALA A 22 2.42 -2.97 5.48
CA ALA A 22 3.67 -3.72 5.44
C ALA A 22 4.10 -4.03 4.00
N CYS A 23 3.17 -4.50 3.15
CA CYS A 23 3.43 -4.74 1.73
C CYS A 23 3.84 -3.46 0.99
N LEU A 24 3.21 -2.32 1.31
CA LEU A 24 3.58 -1.02 0.75
C LEU A 24 5.01 -0.63 1.15
N ALA A 25 5.37 -0.77 2.43
CA ALA A 25 6.70 -0.46 2.94
C ALA A 25 7.77 -1.33 2.27
N ILE A 26 7.51 -2.63 2.10
CA ILE A 26 8.41 -3.55 1.41
C ILE A 26 8.60 -3.13 -0.06
N ALA A 27 7.51 -2.82 -0.78
CA ALA A 27 7.59 -2.39 -2.17
C ALA A 27 8.42 -1.11 -2.34
N GLN A 28 8.27 -0.15 -1.42
CA GLN A 28 9.08 1.08 -1.39
C GLN A 28 10.55 0.79 -1.08
N GLY A 29 10.85 -0.12 -0.13
CA GLY A 29 12.20 -0.55 0.18
C GLY A 29 12.89 -1.23 -1.01
N VAL A 30 12.17 -2.09 -1.73
CA VAL A 30 12.66 -2.74 -2.96
C VAL A 30 12.91 -1.71 -4.06
N GLN A 31 11.99 -0.76 -4.27
CA GLN A 31 12.17 0.33 -5.23
C GLN A 31 13.46 1.10 -4.94
N HIS A 32 13.68 1.49 -3.68
CA HIS A 32 14.84 2.25 -3.27
C HIS A 32 16.13 1.46 -3.47
N THR A 33 16.17 0.20 -3.04
CA THR A 33 17.34 -0.68 -3.18
C THR A 33 17.72 -0.89 -4.64
N ARG A 34 16.72 -1.13 -5.51
CA ARG A 34 16.95 -1.31 -6.96
C ARG A 34 17.40 -0.03 -7.64
N HIS A 35 16.88 1.12 -7.23
CA HIS A 35 17.33 2.42 -7.72
C HIS A 35 18.81 2.65 -7.39
N LEU A 36 19.22 2.39 -6.14
CA LEU A 36 20.62 2.51 -5.73
C LEU A 36 21.54 1.52 -6.46
N ALA A 37 21.03 0.35 -6.83
CA ALA A 37 21.75 -0.64 -7.64
C ALA A 37 21.81 -0.30 -9.14
N GLY A 38 21.22 0.81 -9.59
CA GLY A 38 21.16 1.18 -11.00
C GLY A 38 20.12 0.41 -11.83
N ASP A 39 19.29 -0.43 -11.20
CA ASP A 39 18.20 -1.16 -11.84
C ASP A 39 16.95 -0.28 -11.96
N ALA A 40 16.95 0.57 -13.00
CA ALA A 40 15.84 1.49 -13.27
C ALA A 40 14.52 0.75 -13.57
N ALA A 41 14.57 -0.33 -14.34
CA ALA A 41 13.40 -1.10 -14.72
C ALA A 41 12.75 -1.78 -13.50
N GLY A 42 13.56 -2.41 -12.65
CA GLY A 42 13.06 -3.04 -11.44
C GLY A 42 12.61 -2.03 -10.38
N SER A 43 13.23 -0.86 -10.31
CA SER A 43 12.75 0.25 -9.48
C SER A 43 11.37 0.72 -9.92
N GLU A 44 11.15 0.92 -11.22
CA GLU A 44 9.86 1.33 -11.77
C GLU A 44 8.78 0.26 -11.53
N ALA A 45 9.11 -1.01 -11.70
CA ALA A 45 8.20 -2.12 -11.42
C ALA A 45 7.75 -2.12 -9.95
N ALA A 46 8.69 -1.97 -9.01
CA ALA A 46 8.38 -1.89 -7.58
C ALA A 46 7.51 -0.65 -7.25
N ARG A 47 7.76 0.49 -7.90
CA ARG A 47 6.93 1.69 -7.77
C ARG A 47 5.49 1.46 -8.23
N LYS A 48 5.28 0.75 -9.34
CA LYS A 48 3.93 0.40 -9.84
C LYS A 48 3.19 -0.49 -8.84
N VAL A 49 3.87 -1.47 -8.26
CA VAL A 49 3.30 -2.34 -7.23
C VAL A 49 2.90 -1.54 -5.99
N ALA A 50 3.78 -0.66 -5.49
CA ALA A 50 3.47 0.22 -4.35
C ALA A 50 2.23 1.07 -4.61
N ARG A 51 2.08 1.58 -5.83
CA ARG A 51 0.91 2.37 -6.25
C ARG A 51 -0.38 1.54 -6.23
N ILE A 52 -0.35 0.34 -6.79
CA ILE A 52 -1.51 -0.58 -6.77
C ILE A 52 -1.91 -0.90 -5.33
N ILE A 53 -0.95 -1.19 -4.44
CA ILE A 53 -1.25 -1.49 -3.03
C ILE A 53 -1.93 -0.30 -2.36
N GLN A 54 -1.45 0.91 -2.62
CA GLN A 54 -2.03 2.14 -2.08
C GLN A 54 -3.47 2.35 -2.59
N GLU A 55 -3.67 2.23 -3.91
CA GLU A 55 -4.97 2.47 -4.55
C GLU A 55 -6.02 1.40 -4.18
N GLU A 56 -5.63 0.13 -4.15
CA GLU A 56 -6.56 -1.00 -3.93
C GLU A 56 -6.87 -1.25 -2.45
N PHE A 57 -5.92 -1.02 -1.53
CA PHE A 57 -6.07 -1.46 -0.14
C PHE A 57 -6.04 -0.35 0.91
N LEU A 58 -5.45 0.82 0.59
CA LEU A 58 -5.26 1.90 1.58
C LEU A 58 -5.97 3.20 1.20
N GLY A 59 -6.54 3.28 0.00
CA GLY A 59 -7.16 4.49 -0.53
C GLY A 59 -6.15 5.61 -0.82
N PRO A 60 -6.61 6.77 -1.33
CA PRO A 60 -5.75 7.96 -1.42
C PRO A 60 -5.24 8.31 -0.01
N ARG A 61 -3.93 8.52 0.13
CA ARG A 61 -3.34 8.97 1.40
C ARG A 61 -4.01 10.27 1.84
N ASP A 62 -4.87 10.17 2.85
CA ASP A 62 -5.43 11.31 3.54
C ASP A 62 -4.28 12.17 4.10
N PRO A 63 -4.22 13.48 3.82
CA PRO A 63 -3.13 14.37 4.25
C PRO A 63 -3.03 14.53 5.79
N ILE A 64 -3.90 13.88 6.57
CA ILE A 64 -3.98 14.01 8.03
C ILE A 64 -2.79 13.34 8.75
N HIS A 65 -2.16 12.31 8.18
CA HIS A 65 -1.04 11.59 8.84
C HIS A 65 0.32 12.31 8.76
N ARG A 66 0.41 13.47 8.09
CA ARG A 66 1.63 14.30 8.15
C ARG A 66 1.82 14.97 9.52
N ARG A 67 0.74 15.08 10.31
CA ARG A 67 0.73 15.83 11.57
C ARG A 67 1.23 15.01 12.76
N GLU A 68 1.11 13.68 12.74
CA GLU A 68 1.53 12.81 13.84
C GLU A 68 3.05 12.56 13.85
N ARG A 69 3.71 12.66 12.70
CA ARG A 69 5.18 12.51 12.60
C ARG A 69 5.96 13.76 13.01
N LEU A 70 5.31 14.93 13.08
CA LEU A 70 5.90 16.20 13.55
C LEU A 70 5.75 16.42 15.06
N LEU A 71 4.96 15.60 15.76
CA LEU A 71 4.76 15.71 17.21
C LEU A 71 5.76 14.88 18.02
N CYS A 72 6.58 14.04 17.38
CA CYS A 72 7.60 13.22 18.05
C CYS A 72 9.02 13.81 18.02
N GLU A 73 9.30 14.88 17.26
CA GLU A 73 10.63 15.55 17.24
C GLU A 73 10.77 16.65 18.32
N GLY A 74 9.91 16.66 19.33
CA GLY A 74 9.84 17.72 20.35
C GLY A 74 9.89 17.24 21.80
N CYS A 75 10.36 16.03 22.08
CA CYS A 75 10.54 15.54 23.45
C CYS A 75 11.83 14.73 23.58
N ASP A 76 12.93 15.41 23.87
CA ASP A 76 13.94 14.88 24.80
C ASP A 76 14.34 16.03 25.75
N PRO A 77 14.55 15.73 27.06
CA PRO A 77 14.58 16.69 28.17
C PRO A 77 15.90 17.46 28.34
#